data_AF-A0A2Z3HZ87-F1
#
_entry.id   AF-A0A2Z3HZ87-F1
#
_cell.length_a   1.000
_cell.length_b   1.000
_cell.length_c   1.000
_cell.angle_alpha   90.00
_cell.angle_beta   90.00
_cell.angle_gamma   90.00
#
_symmetry.space_group_name_H-M   'P 1'
#
loop_
_entity.id
_entity.type
_entity.pdbx_description
1 polymer ?
#
loop_
_entity_poly.entity_id
_entity_poly.type
_entity_poly.pdbx_seq_one_letter_code
_entity_poly.pdbx_strand_id
1 'polypeptide(L)'
;MQTQNPFLDEMARLTNAAMGLAQSAGEEARAAFRSQADRWVAELDLVRRDELDAVKAELAALREEVAALRAAAPAKPARKPASK
;
A
#
# COMPACT_ATOMS: atom_id res chain seq x y z
N MET A 1 63.21 2.04 10.23
CA MET A 1 62.36 3.22 10.52
C MET A 1 61.19 3.17 9.56
N GLN A 2 59.96 2.99 10.05
CA GLN A 2 58.79 2.74 9.21
C GLN A 2 58.43 4.00 8.41
N THR A 3 58.44 3.88 7.09
CA THR A 3 57.93 4.88 6.16
C THR A 3 56.40 4.90 6.26
N GLN A 4 55.88 5.54 7.29
CA GLN A 4 54.46 5.87 7.38
C GLN A 4 54.24 7.11 6.50
N ASN A 5 53.63 6.92 5.33
CA ASN A 5 53.28 8.04 4.45
C ASN A 5 52.05 8.75 5.03
N PRO A 6 52.18 9.98 5.58
CA PRO A 6 51.12 10.64 6.34
C PRO A 6 49.83 10.86 5.54
N PHE A 7 49.92 11.01 4.21
CA PHE A 7 48.77 11.16 3.32
C PHE A 7 47.86 9.93 3.29
N LEU A 8 48.45 8.73 3.36
CA LEU A 8 47.68 7.48 3.38
C LEU A 8 46.96 7.27 4.72
N ASP A 9 47.55 7.73 5.83
CA ASP A 9 46.93 7.65 7.16
C ASP A 9 45.75 8.62 7.28
N GLU A 10 45.87 9.84 6.75
CA GLU A 10 44.76 10.79 6.68
C GLU A 10 43.60 10.29 5.79
N MET A 11 43.91 9.68 4.64
CA MET A 11 42.90 9.03 3.81
C MET A 11 42.21 7.89 4.56
N ALA A 12 42.96 7.01 5.24
CA ALA A 12 42.38 5.90 6.00
C ALA A 12 41.44 6.39 7.11
N ARG A 13 41.83 7.45 7.82
CA ARG A 13 40.97 8.09 8.84
C ARG A 13 39.72 8.69 8.23
N LEU A 14 39.83 9.37 7.09
CA LEU A 14 38.69 9.96 6.39
C LEU A 14 37.73 8.88 5.88
N THR A 15 38.24 7.79 5.31
CA THR A 15 37.41 6.66 4.86
C THR A 15 36.70 5.98 6.02
N ASN A 16 37.37 5.77 7.16
CA ASN A 16 36.73 5.20 8.35
C ASN A 16 35.65 6.13 8.92
N ALA A 17 35.90 7.44 8.97
CA ALA A 17 34.92 8.43 9.40
C ALA A 17 33.71 8.47 8.44
N ALA A 18 33.97 8.46 7.13
CA ALA A 18 32.92 8.44 6.10
C ALA A 18 32.08 7.15 6.15
N MET A 19 32.70 5.99 6.38
CA MET A 19 31.99 4.72 6.58
C MET A 19 31.07 4.78 7.81
N GLY A 20 31.53 5.35 8.91
CA GLY A 20 30.71 5.54 10.12
C GLY A 20 29.51 6.45 9.87
N LEU A 21 29.72 7.58 9.19
CA LEU A 21 28.65 8.51 8.82
C LEU A 21 27.67 7.92 7.80
N ALA A 22 28.15 7.14 6.82
CA ALA A 22 27.30 6.48 5.84
C ALA A 22 26.41 5.40 6.49
N GLN A 23 26.92 4.68 7.50
CA GLN A 23 26.13 3.72 8.26
C GLN A 23 25.04 4.41 9.09
N SER A 24 25.37 5.47 9.84
CA SER A 24 24.38 6.19 10.64
C SER A 24 23.33 6.90 9.77
N ALA A 25 23.76 7.60 8.72
CA ALA A 25 22.87 8.25 7.77
C ALA A 25 21.99 7.24 7.03
N GLY A 26 22.49 6.03 6.76
CA GLY A 26 21.72 4.95 6.15
C GLY A 26 20.59 4.45 7.05
N GLU A 27 20.84 4.25 8.33
CA GLU A 27 19.81 3.87 9.30
C GLU A 27 18.76 4.97 9.49
N GLU A 28 19.20 6.23 9.59
CA GLU A 28 18.29 7.38 9.68
C GLU A 28 17.44 7.55 8.42
N ALA A 29 18.03 7.39 7.24
CA ALA A 29 17.31 7.44 5.97
C ALA A 29 16.27 6.31 5.86
N ARG A 30 16.58 5.09 6.33
CA ARG A 30 15.63 3.97 6.37
C ARG A 30 14.46 4.27 7.31
N ALA A 31 14.74 4.80 8.50
CA ALA A 31 13.71 5.16 9.46
C ALA A 31 12.79 6.27 8.92
N ALA A 32 13.38 7.32 8.33
CA ALA A 32 12.64 8.41 7.71
C ALA A 32 11.78 7.91 6.53
N PHE A 33 12.35 7.08 5.65
CA PHE A 33 11.65 6.49 4.52
C PHE A 33 10.49 5.62 4.97
N ARG A 34 10.68 4.79 6.00
CA ARG A 34 9.60 3.96 6.55
C ARG A 34 8.48 4.82 7.14
N SER A 35 8.80 5.87 7.90
CA SER A 35 7.79 6.80 8.41
C SER A 35 7.01 7.49 7.28
N GLN A 36 7.68 7.81 6.17
CA GLN A 36 7.04 8.44 5.02
C GLN A 36 6.15 7.48 4.26
N ALA A 37 6.60 6.23 4.08
CA ALA A 37 5.80 5.16 3.49
C ALA A 37 4.56 4.87 4.34
N ASP A 38 4.69 4.80 5.67
CA ASP A 38 3.56 4.56 6.57
C ASP A 38 2.53 5.70 6.49
N ARG A 39 2.98 6.96 6.41
CA ARG A 39 2.10 8.12 6.18
C ARG A 39 1.37 8.04 4.84
N TRP A 40 2.10 7.73 3.77
CA TRP A 40 1.48 7.55 2.45
C TRP A 40 0.47 6.41 2.44
N VAL A 41 0.77 5.26 3.04
CA VAL A 41 -0.16 4.13 3.14
C VAL A 41 -1.40 4.52 3.95
N ALA A 42 -1.27 5.33 5.00
CA ALA A 42 -2.39 5.83 5.78
C ALA A 42 -3.25 6.87 5.03
N GLU A 43 -2.66 7.63 4.10
CA GLU A 43 -3.37 8.55 3.21
C GLU A 43 -4.11 7.82 2.08
N LEU A 44 -3.67 6.62 1.72
CA LEU A 44 -4.38 5.78 0.76
C LEU A 44 -5.61 5.17 1.44
N ASP A 45 -6.77 5.33 0.82
CA ASP A 45 -8.04 4.71 1.24
C ASP A 45 -8.03 3.21 0.91
N LEU A 46 -7.19 2.45 1.63
CA LEU A 46 -6.98 1.03 1.41
C LEU A 46 -8.06 0.22 2.13
N VAL A 47 -8.81 -0.55 1.35
CA VAL A 47 -9.76 -1.52 1.89
C VAL A 47 -8.99 -2.73 2.41
N ARG A 48 -9.33 -3.19 3.63
CA ARG A 48 -8.73 -4.42 4.17
C ARG A 48 -9.12 -5.60 3.31
N ARG A 49 -8.20 -6.55 3.15
CA ARG A 49 -8.46 -7.77 2.39
C ARG A 49 -9.72 -8.51 2.90
N ASP A 50 -9.88 -8.61 4.22
CA ASP A 50 -11.00 -9.32 4.84
C ASP A 50 -12.35 -8.65 4.50
N GLU A 51 -12.39 -7.33 4.49
CA GLU A 51 -13.59 -6.55 4.14
C GLU A 51 -13.93 -6.71 2.65
N LEU A 52 -12.90 -6.68 1.79
CA LEU A 52 -13.06 -6.92 0.36
C LEU A 52 -13.61 -8.33 0.08
N ASP A 53 -13.10 -9.34 0.79
CA ASP A 53 -13.52 -10.73 0.62
C ASP A 53 -14.93 -10.95 1.18
N ALA A 54 -15.31 -10.29 2.27
CA ALA A 54 -16.68 -10.30 2.79
C ALA A 54 -17.69 -9.68 1.79
N VAL A 55 -17.39 -8.49 1.25
CA VAL A 55 -18.26 -7.82 0.27
C VAL A 55 -18.39 -8.63 -1.03
N LYS A 56 -17.33 -9.30 -1.47
CA LYS A 56 -17.41 -10.21 -2.64
C LYS A 56 -18.36 -11.38 -2.40
N ALA A 57 -18.32 -11.99 -1.22
CA ALA A 57 -19.20 -13.10 -0.87
C ALA A 57 -20.67 -12.63 -0.83
N GLU A 58 -20.93 -11.47 -0.21
CA GLU A 58 -22.27 -10.87 -0.17
C GLU A 58 -22.77 -10.53 -1.59
N LEU A 59 -21.92 -9.93 -2.43
CA LEU A 59 -22.26 -9.65 -3.85
C LEU A 59 -22.58 -10.91 -4.65
N ALA A 60 -21.90 -12.02 -4.38
CA ALA A 60 -22.19 -13.29 -5.04
C ALA A 60 -23.58 -13.81 -4.63
N ALA A 61 -23.89 -13.82 -3.33
CA ALA A 61 -25.19 -14.24 -2.81
C ALA A 61 -26.33 -13.36 -3.36
N LEU A 62 -26.16 -12.04 -3.34
CA LEU A 62 -27.14 -11.09 -3.91
C LEU A 62 -27.38 -11.34 -5.40
N ARG A 63 -26.34 -11.66 -6.18
CA ARG A 63 -26.51 -11.97 -7.61
C ARG A 63 -27.31 -13.24 -7.82
N GLU A 64 -27.09 -14.27 -7.00
CA GLU A 64 -27.87 -15.51 -7.04
C GLU A 64 -29.33 -15.25 -6.66
N GLU A 65 -29.58 -14.49 -5.59
CA GLU A 65 -30.93 -14.10 -5.18
C GLU A 65 -31.65 -13.29 -6.26
N VAL A 66 -30.97 -12.31 -6.86
CA VAL A 66 -31.53 -11.51 -7.97
C VAL A 66 -31.84 -12.40 -9.18
N ALA A 67 -30.97 -13.35 -9.52
CA ALA A 67 -31.22 -14.28 -10.61
C ALA A 67 -32.45 -15.16 -10.35
N ALA A 68 -32.59 -15.70 -9.13
CA ALA A 68 -33.73 -16.49 -8.71
C ALA A 68 -35.04 -15.67 -8.75
N LEU A 69 -35.03 -14.45 -8.20
CA LEU A 69 -36.18 -13.55 -8.22
C LEU A 69 -36.58 -13.14 -9.65
N ARG A 70 -35.60 -12.88 -10.52
CA ARG A 70 -35.86 -12.57 -11.93
C ARG A 70 -36.43 -13.76 -12.69
N ALA A 71 -35.95 -14.97 -12.42
CA ALA A 71 -36.51 -16.19 -13.01
C ALA A 71 -37.95 -16.46 -12.53
N ALA A 72 -38.26 -16.10 -11.28
CA ALA A 72 -39.59 -16.24 -10.69
C ALA A 72 -40.56 -15.09 -11.02
N ALA A 73 -40.09 -13.98 -11.61
CA ALA A 73 -40.92 -12.82 -11.86
C ALA A 73 -41.90 -13.08 -13.03
N PRO A 74 -43.24 -13.06 -12.81
CA PRO A 74 -44.18 -13.03 -13.92
C PRO A 74 -44.03 -11.70 -14.68
N ALA A 75 -44.13 -11.75 -16.01
CA ALA A 75 -44.06 -10.57 -16.87
C ALA A 75 -45.05 -9.50 -16.39
N LYS A 76 -44.55 -8.47 -15.71
CA LYS A 76 -45.36 -7.36 -15.22
C LYS A 76 -45.85 -6.57 -16.45
N PRO A 77 -47.17 -6.39 -16.66
CA PRO A 77 -47.63 -5.58 -17.77
C PRO A 77 -47.10 -4.15 -17.58
N ALA A 78 -46.46 -3.63 -18.62
CA ALA A 78 -45.89 -2.29 -18.64
C ALA A 78 -46.91 -1.28 -18.11
N ARG A 79 -46.52 -0.56 -17.05
CA ARG A 79 -47.36 0.46 -16.41
C ARG A 79 -47.62 1.54 -17.46
N LYS A 80 -48.85 1.56 -18.01
CA LYS A 80 -49.33 2.55 -18.97
C LYS A 80 -49.06 3.96 -18.40
N PRO A 81 -48.42 4.88 -19.14
CA PRO A 81 -48.19 6.22 -18.64
C PRO A 81 -49.55 6.86 -18.32
N ALA A 82 -49.71 7.30 -17.08
CA ALA A 82 -50.90 7.99 -16.64
C ALA A 82 -50.97 9.34 -17.35
N SER A 83 -51.90 9.47 -18.28
CA SER A 83 -52.30 10.73 -18.87
C SER A 83 -52.93 11.61 -17.80
N LYS A 84 -52.35 12.78 -17.53
CA LYS A 84 -53.05 14.00 -17.14
C LYS A 84 -52.14 15.19 -17.35
#